data_AF-A0A2T7WNI1-F1
#
_entry.id   AF-A0A2T7WNI1-F1
#
_cell.length_a   1.000
_cell.length_b   1.000
_cell.length_c   1.000
_cell.angle_alpha   90.00
_cell.angle_beta   90.00
_cell.angle_gamma   90.00
#
_symmetry.space_group_name_H-M   'P 1'
#
loop_
_entity.id
_entity.type
_entity.pdbx_description
1 polymer ?
#
loop_
_entity_poly.entity_id
_entity_poly.type
_entity_poly.pdbx_seq_one_letter_code
_entity_poly.pdbx_strand_id
1 'polypeptide(L)'
;MSATIDPHGDVSLDARELAAELAGGEDRAVDPDVARYAMALGDDALILAQNLCGWVARAPELEEDVALGNIALDLLGHARSLLRYAGSHDGRTEDDLAYWRDEREFRSAWLFELPNGDFAHTIARQLLASTYLLELYRELTASADPVLSAVAGKAEKEVDYHRDHAVQWTLRLAGGTDESRRRLLVALDDTWPYLDELFRDDAVPDRLAGIAVRPSTLRGRVDDVLAAVLAEEDVAVPTIPGSSAGGRHGAHHPALGPLLAEMQVLARRHPGATW
;
A
#
# COMPACT_ATOMS: atom_id res chain seq x y z
N MET A 1 -55.59 -22.43 -23.00
CA MET A 1 -54.16 -22.75 -22.77
C MET A 1 -53.37 -22.01 -23.84
N SER A 2 -52.82 -20.84 -23.50
CA SER A 2 -51.93 -20.10 -24.39
C SER A 2 -50.60 -19.99 -23.67
N ALA A 3 -49.61 -20.77 -24.11
CA ALA A 3 -48.24 -20.65 -23.65
C ALA A 3 -47.61 -19.49 -24.42
N THR A 4 -47.35 -18.38 -23.72
CA THR A 4 -46.52 -17.29 -24.23
C THR A 4 -45.10 -17.80 -24.35
N ILE A 5 -44.64 -18.03 -25.58
CA ILE A 5 -43.24 -18.32 -25.89
C ILE A 5 -42.48 -17.00 -25.77
N ASP A 6 -41.53 -16.93 -24.83
CA ASP A 6 -40.60 -15.81 -24.73
C ASP A 6 -39.68 -15.81 -25.98
N PRO A 7 -39.69 -14.74 -26.79
CA PRO A 7 -38.89 -14.67 -28.01
C PRO A 7 -37.38 -14.53 -27.76
N HIS A 8 -36.93 -14.34 -26.51
CA HIS A 8 -35.53 -14.08 -26.20
C HIS A 8 -34.72 -15.29 -25.74
N GLY A 9 -35.36 -16.45 -25.57
CA GLY A 9 -34.68 -17.66 -25.08
C GLY A 9 -34.24 -17.52 -23.63
N ASP A 10 -34.14 -18.65 -22.94
CA ASP A 10 -33.71 -18.67 -21.54
C ASP A 10 -32.19 -18.45 -21.49
N VAL A 11 -31.77 -17.23 -21.15
CA VAL A 11 -30.35 -16.91 -20.93
C VAL A 11 -30.03 -17.19 -19.46
N SER A 12 -29.52 -18.39 -19.19
CA SER A 12 -28.95 -18.71 -17.87
C SER A 12 -27.49 -18.24 -17.81
N LEU A 13 -27.20 -17.27 -16.95
CA LEU A 13 -25.83 -16.98 -16.53
C LEU A 13 -25.50 -17.96 -15.38
N ASP A 14 -24.47 -18.78 -15.57
CA ASP A 14 -23.92 -19.57 -14.46
C ASP A 14 -23.42 -18.59 -13.40
N ALA A 15 -24.06 -18.60 -12.23
CA ALA A 15 -23.59 -17.87 -11.07
C ALA A 15 -22.22 -18.44 -10.68
N ARG A 16 -21.15 -17.73 -11.02
CA ARG A 16 -19.82 -18.04 -10.50
C ARG A 16 -19.73 -17.48 -9.09
N GLU A 17 -19.41 -18.34 -8.13
CA GLU A 17 -18.88 -17.87 -6.84
C GLU A 17 -17.58 -17.13 -7.14
N LEU A 18 -17.64 -15.79 -7.07
CA LEU A 18 -16.45 -14.96 -7.10
C LEU A 18 -15.64 -15.29 -5.84
N ALA A 19 -14.31 -15.38 -5.98
CA ALA A 19 -13.45 -15.44 -4.80
C ALA A 19 -13.82 -14.28 -3.87
N ALA A 20 -13.82 -14.53 -2.56
CA ALA A 20 -14.12 -13.49 -1.58
C ALA A 20 -13.27 -12.25 -1.90
N GLU A 21 -13.94 -11.13 -2.17
CA GLU A 21 -13.30 -9.87 -2.55
C GLU A 21 -12.31 -9.42 -1.46
N LEU A 22 -12.55 -9.85 -0.23
CA LEU A 22 -11.88 -9.45 0.99
C LEU A 22 -11.30 -10.68 1.69
N ALA A 23 -10.03 -10.60 2.08
CA ALA A 23 -9.38 -11.65 2.86
C ALA A 23 -9.73 -11.51 4.36
N GLY A 24 -9.94 -12.64 5.05
CA GLY A 24 -10.12 -12.67 6.51
C GLY A 24 -11.54 -12.93 7.04
N GLY A 25 -12.58 -13.01 6.20
CA GLY A 25 -13.94 -13.35 6.65
C GLY A 25 -14.61 -12.26 7.51
N GLU A 26 -15.60 -12.62 8.33
CA GLU A 26 -16.36 -11.71 9.22
C GLU A 26 -15.77 -11.61 10.64
N ASP A 27 -14.53 -12.07 10.83
CA ASP A 27 -13.87 -12.07 12.14
C ASP A 27 -13.58 -10.65 12.62
N ARG A 28 -13.77 -10.43 13.93
CA ARG A 28 -13.68 -9.12 14.57
C ARG A 28 -12.34 -8.93 15.28
N ALA A 29 -11.73 -7.76 15.11
CA ALA A 29 -10.55 -7.34 15.87
C ALA A 29 -10.93 -7.05 17.32
N VAL A 30 -10.78 -8.04 18.21
CA VAL A 30 -11.17 -7.89 19.63
C VAL A 30 -10.18 -7.01 20.40
N ASP A 31 -8.88 -7.09 20.07
CA ASP A 31 -7.83 -6.30 20.72
C ASP A 31 -7.67 -4.93 20.03
N PRO A 32 -7.75 -3.80 20.78
CA PRO A 32 -7.56 -2.47 20.22
C PRO A 32 -6.16 -2.22 19.63
N ASP A 33 -5.13 -2.92 20.08
CA ASP A 33 -3.79 -2.82 19.49
C ASP A 33 -3.71 -3.54 18.15
N VAL A 34 -4.37 -4.69 18.01
CA VAL A 34 -4.47 -5.40 16.73
C VAL A 34 -5.23 -4.55 15.72
N ALA A 35 -6.34 -3.93 16.13
CA ALA A 35 -7.09 -3.01 15.29
C ALA A 35 -6.25 -1.81 14.85
N ARG A 36 -5.46 -1.22 15.76
CA ARG A 36 -4.54 -0.11 15.43
C ARG A 36 -3.42 -0.54 14.49
N TYR A 37 -2.87 -1.73 14.67
CA TYR A 37 -1.85 -2.29 13.78
C TYR A 37 -2.40 -2.52 12.38
N ALA A 38 -3.56 -3.18 12.26
CA ALA A 38 -4.26 -3.38 11.00
C ALA A 38 -4.58 -2.05 10.31
N MET A 39 -5.07 -1.05 11.06
CA MET A 39 -5.34 0.29 10.54
C MET A 39 -4.10 0.97 9.97
N ALA A 40 -2.95 0.88 10.66
CA ALA A 40 -1.70 1.47 10.17
C ALA A 40 -1.22 0.85 8.85
N LEU A 41 -1.35 -0.47 8.69
CA LEU A 41 -1.05 -1.16 7.44
C LEU A 41 -2.06 -0.78 6.33
N GLY A 42 -3.34 -0.67 6.69
CA GLY A 42 -4.39 -0.23 5.79
C GLY A 42 -4.17 1.20 5.29
N ASP A 43 -3.67 2.08 6.15
CA ASP A 43 -3.35 3.47 5.82
C ASP A 43 -2.18 3.55 4.83
N ASP A 44 -1.11 2.78 5.02
CA ASP A 44 0.00 2.72 4.05
C ASP A 44 -0.51 2.33 2.66
N ALA A 45 -1.30 1.26 2.60
CA ALA A 45 -1.85 0.74 1.36
C ALA A 45 -2.81 1.72 0.69
N LEU A 46 -3.71 2.35 1.47
CA LEU A 46 -4.68 3.32 0.97
C LEU A 46 -3.99 4.55 0.39
N ILE A 47 -3.05 5.13 1.13
CA ILE A 47 -2.36 6.35 0.72
C ILE A 47 -1.45 6.09 -0.48
N LEU A 48 -0.76 4.95 -0.52
CA LEU A 48 0.04 4.59 -1.69
C LEU A 48 -0.85 4.35 -2.93
N ALA A 49 -1.96 3.63 -2.78
CA ALA A 49 -2.93 3.44 -3.85
C ALA A 49 -3.44 4.78 -4.40
N GLN A 50 -3.83 5.70 -3.52
CA GLN A 50 -4.32 7.03 -3.91
C GLN A 50 -3.27 7.83 -4.69
N ASN A 51 -2.00 7.79 -4.24
CA ASN A 51 -0.90 8.39 -4.99
C ASN A 51 -0.74 7.75 -6.37
N LEU A 52 -0.77 6.42 -6.48
CA LEU A 52 -0.60 5.72 -7.76
C LEU A 52 -1.77 5.93 -8.73
N CYS A 53 -3.02 6.08 -8.25
CA CYS A 53 -4.15 6.54 -9.06
C CYS A 53 -3.86 7.90 -9.72
N GLY A 54 -2.98 8.70 -9.11
CA GLY A 54 -2.45 9.92 -9.66
C GLY A 54 -1.65 9.77 -10.97
N TRP A 55 -1.37 8.56 -11.44
CA TRP A 55 -0.73 8.30 -12.74
C TRP A 55 -1.71 7.92 -13.85
N VAL A 56 -2.98 7.66 -13.52
CA VAL A 56 -3.96 7.25 -14.54
C VAL A 56 -4.13 8.35 -15.59
N ALA A 57 -3.97 7.96 -16.86
CA ALA A 57 -3.90 8.84 -18.03
C ALA A 57 -2.72 9.84 -18.05
N ARG A 58 -1.68 9.58 -17.24
CA ARG A 58 -0.49 10.44 -17.10
C ARG A 58 0.84 9.69 -17.12
N ALA A 59 0.82 8.35 -17.15
CA ALA A 59 2.03 7.53 -17.20
C ALA A 59 2.82 7.76 -18.51
N PRO A 60 4.15 7.50 -18.52
CA PRO A 60 4.98 7.71 -19.71
C PRO A 60 4.53 6.88 -20.92
N GLU A 61 3.95 5.71 -20.68
CA GLU A 61 3.51 4.74 -21.67
C GLU A 61 2.17 4.11 -21.22
N LEU A 62 1.38 3.58 -22.15
CA LEU A 62 0.08 2.98 -21.85
C LEU A 62 0.22 1.72 -20.97
N GLU A 63 1.26 0.95 -21.22
CA GLU A 63 1.63 -0.23 -20.46
C GLU A 63 1.89 0.12 -18.99
N GLU A 64 2.53 1.27 -18.74
CA GLU A 64 2.80 1.76 -17.40
C GLU A 64 1.56 2.33 -16.71
N ASP A 65 0.64 2.92 -17.48
CA ASP A 65 -0.67 3.34 -16.97
C ASP A 65 -1.43 2.12 -16.42
N VAL A 66 -1.46 1.02 -17.20
CA VAL A 66 -2.09 -0.24 -16.78
C VAL A 66 -1.34 -0.88 -15.62
N ALA A 67 -0.01 -0.90 -15.64
CA ALA A 67 0.79 -1.50 -14.57
C ALA A 67 0.58 -0.78 -13.23
N LEU A 68 0.72 0.55 -13.21
CA LEU A 68 0.51 1.35 -12.00
C LEU A 68 -0.95 1.31 -11.53
N GLY A 69 -1.91 1.29 -12.45
CA GLY A 69 -3.33 1.10 -12.14
C GLY A 69 -3.61 -0.24 -11.47
N ASN A 70 -3.00 -1.34 -11.93
CA ASN A 70 -3.13 -2.65 -11.31
C ASN A 70 -2.49 -2.68 -9.91
N ILE A 71 -1.30 -2.10 -9.74
CA ILE A 71 -0.65 -1.98 -8.42
C ILE A 71 -1.54 -1.18 -7.46
N ALA A 72 -2.12 -0.07 -7.91
CA ALA A 72 -3.03 0.73 -7.12
C ALA A 72 -4.29 -0.06 -6.71
N LEU A 73 -4.84 -0.88 -7.62
CA LEU A 73 -6.01 -1.71 -7.35
C LEU A 73 -5.72 -2.79 -6.30
N ASP A 74 -4.56 -3.46 -6.38
CA ASP A 74 -4.15 -4.46 -5.38
C ASP A 74 -4.01 -3.82 -4.00
N LEU A 75 -3.30 -2.69 -3.92
CA LEU A 75 -3.11 -1.94 -2.67
C LEU A 75 -4.44 -1.44 -2.09
N LEU A 76 -5.38 -1.00 -2.93
CA LEU A 76 -6.73 -0.65 -2.48
C LEU A 76 -7.47 -1.88 -1.91
N GLY A 77 -7.26 -3.06 -2.50
CA GLY A 77 -7.77 -4.32 -1.95
C GLY A 77 -7.17 -4.69 -0.58
N HIS A 78 -5.87 -4.44 -0.37
CA HIS A 78 -5.22 -4.60 0.93
C HIS A 78 -5.83 -3.62 1.95
N ALA A 79 -5.92 -2.35 1.58
CA ALA A 79 -6.48 -1.30 2.41
C ALA A 79 -7.89 -1.64 2.86
N ARG A 80 -8.77 -2.05 1.95
CA ARG A 80 -10.15 -2.45 2.27
C ARG A 80 -10.22 -3.61 3.26
N SER A 81 -9.41 -4.66 3.04
CA SER A 81 -9.39 -5.82 3.95
C SER A 81 -8.91 -5.41 5.35
N LEU A 82 -7.83 -4.62 5.44
CA LEU A 82 -7.22 -4.19 6.69
C LEU A 82 -8.07 -3.15 7.45
N LEU A 83 -8.65 -2.18 6.75
CA LEU A 83 -9.49 -1.14 7.35
C LEU A 83 -10.84 -1.70 7.79
N ARG A 84 -11.46 -2.62 7.03
CA ARG A 84 -12.66 -3.32 7.50
C ARG A 84 -12.36 -4.11 8.77
N TYR A 85 -11.23 -4.83 8.81
CA TYR A 85 -10.84 -5.57 10.00
C TYR A 85 -10.61 -4.65 11.20
N ALA A 86 -9.88 -3.54 11.01
CA ALA A 86 -9.65 -2.55 12.05
C ALA A 86 -10.95 -1.93 12.58
N GLY A 87 -11.84 -1.49 11.69
CA GLY A 87 -13.10 -0.85 12.03
C GLY A 87 -14.08 -1.77 12.77
N SER A 88 -13.98 -3.09 12.54
CA SER A 88 -14.77 -4.09 13.27
C SER A 88 -14.58 -4.00 14.79
N HIS A 89 -13.44 -3.48 15.27
CA HIS A 89 -13.17 -3.29 16.69
C HIS A 89 -14.19 -2.36 17.37
N ASP A 90 -14.49 -1.22 16.76
CA ASP A 90 -15.34 -0.17 17.34
C ASP A 90 -16.63 0.09 16.54
N GLY A 91 -16.90 -0.73 15.53
CA GLY A 91 -18.13 -0.69 14.74
C GLY A 91 -18.08 0.28 13.56
N ARG A 92 -16.92 0.86 13.25
CA ARG A 92 -16.70 1.67 12.05
C ARG A 92 -16.52 0.78 10.82
N THR A 93 -16.92 1.31 9.67
CA THR A 93 -16.70 0.69 8.35
C THR A 93 -15.33 1.08 7.79
N GLU A 94 -14.91 0.43 6.69
CA GLU A 94 -13.71 0.85 5.94
C GLU A 94 -13.84 2.29 5.43
N ASP A 95 -15.04 2.72 5.04
CA ASP A 95 -15.33 4.07 4.57
C ASP A 95 -15.28 5.10 5.71
N ASP A 96 -15.73 4.74 6.92
CA ASP A 96 -15.58 5.56 8.12
C ASP A 96 -14.10 5.86 8.39
N LEU A 97 -13.25 4.84 8.26
CA LEU A 97 -11.82 5.01 8.42
C LEU A 97 -11.18 5.77 7.24
N ALA A 98 -11.58 5.53 6.00
CA ALA A 98 -10.95 6.19 4.85
C ALA A 98 -11.33 7.68 4.73
N TYR A 99 -12.62 8.00 4.90
CA TYR A 99 -13.14 9.30 4.48
C TYR A 99 -13.40 10.31 5.60
N TRP A 100 -13.59 9.81 6.83
CA TRP A 100 -14.04 10.63 7.96
C TRP A 100 -12.97 10.90 9.01
N ARG A 101 -11.80 10.27 8.90
CA ARG A 101 -10.61 10.62 9.68
C ARG A 101 -9.93 11.88 9.15
N ASP A 102 -9.46 12.74 10.06
CA ASP A 102 -8.55 13.83 9.74
C ASP A 102 -7.09 13.37 9.64
N GLU A 103 -6.21 14.27 9.18
CA GLU A 103 -4.80 13.98 8.98
C GLU A 103 -4.13 13.37 10.23
N ARG A 104 -4.43 13.86 11.44
CA ARG A 104 -3.78 13.37 12.67
C ARG A 104 -4.27 12.00 13.11
N GLU A 105 -5.32 11.48 12.49
CA GLU A 105 -5.88 10.16 12.75
C GLU A 105 -5.35 9.08 11.78
N PHE A 106 -4.68 9.49 10.70
CA PHE A 106 -3.96 8.56 9.81
C PHE A 106 -2.67 8.07 10.44
N ARG A 107 -2.23 6.88 10.03
CA ARG A 107 -1.06 6.19 10.56
C ARG A 107 -0.14 5.67 9.45
N SER A 108 -0.29 6.18 8.23
CA SER A 108 0.62 5.93 7.12
C SER A 108 2.03 6.41 7.47
N ALA A 109 3.06 5.72 7.01
CA ALA A 109 4.43 6.25 7.06
C ALA A 109 4.67 7.27 5.94
N TRP A 110 5.60 8.20 6.16
CA TRP A 110 5.90 9.31 5.25
C TRP A 110 6.30 8.85 3.85
N LEU A 111 7.00 7.70 3.74
CA LEU A 111 7.37 7.14 2.45
C LEU A 111 6.16 6.95 1.54
N PHE A 112 5.03 6.50 2.07
CA PHE A 112 3.80 6.26 1.30
C PHE A 112 3.07 7.55 0.93
N GLU A 113 3.31 8.63 1.69
CA GLU A 113 2.67 9.94 1.53
C GLU A 113 3.37 10.85 0.52
N LEU A 114 4.62 10.53 0.14
CA LEU A 114 5.39 11.35 -0.78
C LEU A 114 4.60 11.57 -2.08
N PRO A 115 4.61 12.78 -2.66
CA PRO A 115 3.96 13.03 -3.95
C PRO A 115 4.64 12.20 -5.05
N ASN A 116 3.93 11.93 -6.15
CA ASN A 116 4.47 11.12 -7.25
C ASN A 116 5.76 11.66 -7.87
N GLY A 117 5.93 12.98 -7.92
CA GLY A 117 7.07 13.62 -8.58
C GLY A 117 7.10 13.30 -10.09
N ASP A 118 8.29 13.07 -10.63
CA ASP A 118 8.42 12.43 -11.94
C ASP A 118 8.39 10.91 -11.83
N PHE A 119 8.47 10.21 -12.96
CA PHE A 119 8.36 8.75 -12.97
C PHE A 119 9.48 8.07 -12.16
N ALA A 120 10.69 8.66 -12.12
CA ALA A 120 11.80 8.11 -11.32
C ALA A 120 11.51 8.18 -9.81
N HIS A 121 10.85 9.24 -9.32
CA HIS A 121 10.41 9.35 -7.92
C HIS A 121 9.38 8.27 -7.56
N THR A 122 8.44 8.02 -8.47
CA THR A 122 7.45 6.95 -8.28
C THR A 122 8.10 5.58 -8.23
N ILE A 123 9.05 5.29 -9.13
CA ILE A 123 9.79 4.02 -9.13
C ILE A 123 10.67 3.87 -7.88
N ALA A 124 11.40 4.92 -7.47
CA ALA A 124 12.21 4.88 -6.25
C ALA A 124 11.34 4.62 -5.01
N ARG A 125 10.22 5.33 -4.86
CA ARG A 125 9.24 5.09 -3.79
C ARG A 125 8.70 3.66 -3.84
N GLN A 126 8.33 3.15 -5.03
CA GLN A 126 7.86 1.77 -5.16
C GLN A 126 8.91 0.73 -4.84
N LEU A 127 10.17 0.94 -5.23
CA LEU A 127 11.25 0.01 -4.90
C LEU A 127 11.38 -0.11 -3.37
N LEU A 128 11.45 1.02 -2.66
CA LEU A 128 11.55 1.06 -1.21
C LEU A 128 10.32 0.44 -0.52
N ALA A 129 9.12 0.88 -0.94
CA ALA A 129 7.85 0.44 -0.36
C ALA A 129 7.58 -1.04 -0.59
N SER A 130 7.68 -1.52 -1.83
CA SER A 130 7.40 -2.93 -2.17
C SER A 130 8.42 -3.90 -1.57
N THR A 131 9.69 -3.50 -1.46
CA THR A 131 10.71 -4.32 -0.81
C THR A 131 10.41 -4.49 0.68
N TYR A 132 10.03 -3.42 1.37
CA TYR A 132 9.59 -3.50 2.77
C TYR A 132 8.29 -4.31 2.91
N LEU A 133 7.26 -3.98 2.12
CA LEU A 133 5.94 -4.60 2.22
C LEU A 133 5.99 -6.11 1.97
N LEU A 134 6.83 -6.56 1.04
CA LEU A 134 6.95 -7.99 0.77
C LEU A 134 7.55 -8.73 1.95
N GLU A 135 8.63 -8.20 2.54
CA GLU A 135 9.24 -8.82 3.73
C GLU A 135 8.29 -8.77 4.94
N LEU A 136 7.52 -7.69 5.08
CA LEU A 136 6.47 -7.56 6.09
C LEU A 136 5.39 -8.64 5.89
N TYR A 137 4.80 -8.73 4.69
CA TYR A 137 3.71 -9.67 4.45
C TYR A 137 4.17 -11.13 4.52
N ARG A 138 5.40 -11.45 4.10
CA ARG A 138 6.01 -12.77 4.31
C ARG A 138 6.00 -13.19 5.77
N GLU A 139 6.50 -12.33 6.66
CA GLU A 139 6.48 -12.62 8.11
C GLU A 139 5.05 -12.66 8.66
N LEU A 140 4.18 -11.76 8.18
CA LEU A 140 2.80 -11.66 8.64
C LEU A 140 1.93 -12.88 8.23
N THR A 141 2.34 -13.65 7.21
CA THR A 141 1.68 -14.93 6.90
C THR A 141 1.71 -15.90 8.09
N ALA A 142 2.70 -15.80 8.97
CA ALA A 142 2.84 -16.61 10.18
C ALA A 142 2.16 -15.99 11.42
N SER A 143 1.41 -14.90 11.27
CA SER A 143 0.64 -14.26 12.35
C SER A 143 -0.33 -15.25 13.01
N ALA A 144 -0.37 -15.22 14.34
CA ALA A 144 -1.36 -15.94 15.14
C ALA A 144 -2.78 -15.35 15.01
N ASP A 145 -2.90 -14.11 14.51
CA ASP A 145 -4.17 -13.53 14.10
C ASP A 145 -4.54 -14.03 12.69
N PRO A 146 -5.66 -14.77 12.54
CA PRO A 146 -6.02 -15.43 11.29
C PRO A 146 -6.40 -14.45 10.19
N VAL A 147 -6.91 -13.26 10.53
CA VAL A 147 -7.29 -12.24 9.54
C VAL A 147 -6.03 -11.61 8.95
N LEU A 148 -5.08 -11.20 9.80
CA LEU A 148 -3.81 -10.66 9.35
C LEU A 148 -3.01 -11.69 8.52
N SER A 149 -2.98 -12.95 8.95
CA SER A 149 -2.35 -14.03 8.19
C SER A 149 -3.00 -14.24 6.82
N ALA A 150 -4.33 -14.24 6.75
CA ALA A 150 -5.06 -14.41 5.50
C ALA A 150 -4.85 -13.24 4.52
N VAL A 151 -4.90 -11.99 5.02
CA VAL A 151 -4.59 -10.79 4.22
C VAL A 151 -3.16 -10.86 3.69
N ALA A 152 -2.20 -11.20 4.55
CA ALA A 152 -0.80 -11.31 4.19
C ALA A 152 -0.56 -12.38 3.11
N GLY A 153 -1.21 -13.54 3.20
CA GLY A 153 -1.06 -14.62 2.21
C GLY A 153 -1.56 -14.27 0.81
N LYS A 154 -2.48 -13.31 0.69
CA LYS A 154 -2.87 -12.70 -0.60
C LYS A 154 -1.88 -11.60 -0.99
N ALA A 155 -1.65 -10.65 -0.08
CA ALA A 155 -0.84 -9.46 -0.34
C ALA A 155 0.60 -9.79 -0.72
N GLU A 156 1.21 -10.84 -0.14
CA GLU A 156 2.57 -11.29 -0.47
C GLU A 156 2.76 -11.49 -1.98
N LYS A 157 1.82 -12.18 -2.64
CA LYS A 157 1.92 -12.51 -4.07
C LYS A 157 1.79 -11.28 -4.95
N GLU A 158 0.89 -10.38 -4.58
CA GLU A 158 0.65 -9.13 -5.29
C GLU A 158 1.86 -8.20 -5.13
N VAL A 159 2.39 -8.05 -3.91
CA VAL A 159 3.57 -7.21 -3.66
C VAL A 159 4.85 -7.77 -4.27
N ASP A 160 5.01 -9.09 -4.42
CA ASP A 160 6.14 -9.66 -5.16
C ASP A 160 6.15 -9.19 -6.63
N TYR A 161 4.98 -9.09 -7.26
CA TYR A 161 4.84 -8.47 -8.58
C TYR A 161 5.13 -6.96 -8.55
N HIS A 162 4.68 -6.24 -7.52
CA HIS A 162 4.97 -4.80 -7.37
C HIS A 162 6.48 -4.54 -7.27
N ARG A 163 7.20 -5.40 -6.53
CA ARG A 163 8.64 -5.32 -6.38
C ARG A 163 9.37 -5.66 -7.66
N ASP A 164 8.96 -6.71 -8.37
CA ASP A 164 9.55 -7.05 -9.68
C ASP A 164 9.41 -5.89 -10.68
N HIS A 165 8.22 -5.28 -10.77
CA HIS A 165 7.99 -4.08 -11.60
C HIS A 165 8.94 -2.94 -11.22
N ALA A 166 9.03 -2.61 -9.92
CA ALA A 166 9.89 -1.53 -9.44
C ALA A 166 11.37 -1.81 -9.72
N VAL A 167 11.84 -3.03 -9.47
CA VAL A 167 13.23 -3.47 -9.74
C VAL A 167 13.55 -3.31 -11.22
N GLN A 168 12.72 -3.86 -12.10
CA GLN A 168 12.98 -3.77 -13.55
C GLN A 168 13.06 -2.32 -14.04
N TRP A 169 12.22 -1.44 -13.51
CA TRP A 169 12.28 -0.02 -13.85
C TRP A 169 13.48 0.70 -13.24
N THR A 170 13.87 0.36 -12.01
CA THR A 170 15.10 0.87 -11.42
C THR A 170 16.29 0.53 -12.30
N LEU A 171 16.41 -0.72 -12.76
CA LEU A 171 17.49 -1.14 -13.67
C LEU A 171 17.43 -0.41 -15.01
N ARG A 172 16.25 -0.31 -15.63
CA ARG A 172 16.07 0.44 -16.90
C ARG A 172 16.42 1.92 -16.77
N LEU A 173 16.06 2.56 -15.67
CA LEU A 173 16.37 3.97 -15.45
C LEU A 173 17.87 4.17 -15.16
N ALA A 174 18.48 3.29 -14.37
CA ALA A 174 19.89 3.34 -13.99
C ALA A 174 20.84 3.06 -15.17
N GLY A 175 20.55 2.02 -15.95
CA GLY A 175 21.35 1.56 -17.09
C GLY A 175 20.95 2.17 -18.43
N GLY A 176 19.93 3.04 -18.45
CA GLY A 176 19.39 3.66 -19.65
C GLY A 176 20.29 4.79 -20.22
N THR A 177 19.90 6.03 -19.95
CA THR A 177 20.61 7.23 -20.42
C THR A 177 21.20 8.00 -19.24
N ASP A 178 22.14 8.92 -19.50
CA ASP A 178 22.66 9.82 -18.47
C ASP A 178 21.53 10.60 -17.76
N GLU A 179 20.50 11.01 -18.51
CA GLU A 179 19.36 11.75 -17.96
C GLU A 179 18.44 10.88 -17.11
N SER A 180 18.11 9.65 -17.55
CA SER A 180 17.29 8.74 -16.75
C SER A 180 18.02 8.33 -15.47
N ARG A 181 19.33 8.07 -15.56
CA ARG A 181 20.18 7.75 -14.42
C ARG A 181 20.24 8.92 -13.45
N ARG A 182 20.47 10.13 -13.94
CA ARG A 182 20.47 11.35 -13.11
C ARG A 182 19.15 11.53 -12.37
N ARG A 183 18.00 11.32 -13.04
CA ARG A 183 16.67 11.41 -12.41
C ARG A 183 16.47 10.35 -11.34
N LEU A 184 16.89 9.11 -11.59
CA LEU A 184 16.82 8.04 -10.60
C LEU A 184 17.66 8.36 -9.37
N LEU A 185 18.89 8.86 -9.54
CA LEU A 185 19.75 9.22 -8.41
C LEU A 185 19.12 10.34 -7.55
N VAL A 186 18.56 11.37 -8.19
CA VAL A 186 17.81 12.42 -7.47
C VAL A 186 16.60 11.84 -6.73
N ALA A 187 15.83 10.98 -7.40
CA ALA A 187 14.67 10.32 -6.80
C ALA A 187 15.05 9.43 -5.60
N LEU A 188 16.17 8.70 -5.69
CA LEU A 188 16.70 7.94 -4.56
C LEU A 188 17.08 8.89 -3.43
N ASP A 189 17.84 9.94 -3.70
CA ASP A 189 18.25 10.91 -2.68
C ASP A 189 17.04 11.56 -1.98
N ASP A 190 15.98 11.87 -2.73
CA ASP A 190 14.78 12.52 -2.22
C ASP A 190 13.85 11.56 -1.45
N THR A 191 13.89 10.25 -1.72
CA THR A 191 12.99 9.25 -1.09
C THR A 191 13.65 8.46 0.03
N TRP A 192 14.96 8.23 -0.05
CA TRP A 192 15.73 7.41 0.91
C TRP A 192 15.60 7.85 2.37
N PRO A 193 15.57 9.16 2.71
CA PRO A 193 15.47 9.60 4.10
C PRO A 193 14.24 9.06 4.84
N TYR A 194 13.19 8.65 4.13
CA TYR A 194 11.93 8.18 4.73
C TYR A 194 11.89 6.67 4.95
N LEU A 195 12.90 5.93 4.46
CA LEU A 195 13.00 4.48 4.61
C LEU A 195 13.12 4.07 6.10
N ASP A 196 13.89 4.81 6.89
CA ASP A 196 14.18 4.49 8.29
C ASP A 196 12.93 4.46 9.18
N GLU A 197 11.89 5.23 8.84
CA GLU A 197 10.64 5.23 9.61
C GLU A 197 9.97 3.84 9.63
N LEU A 198 10.09 3.08 8.54
CA LEU A 198 9.45 1.77 8.40
C LEU A 198 9.98 0.73 9.37
N PHE A 199 11.16 0.95 9.96
CA PHE A 199 11.85 -0.02 10.82
C PHE A 199 11.81 0.36 12.31
N ARG A 200 10.99 1.34 12.69
CA ARG A 200 10.83 1.74 14.09
C ARG A 200 9.80 0.86 14.79
N ASP A 201 10.18 0.34 15.95
CA ASP A 201 9.35 -0.59 16.72
C ASP A 201 8.34 0.11 17.65
N ASP A 202 8.44 1.41 17.84
CA ASP A 202 7.68 2.18 18.83
C ASP A 202 6.16 2.15 18.59
N ALA A 203 5.73 1.95 17.35
CA ALA A 203 4.34 1.78 16.98
C ALA A 203 3.77 0.36 17.25
N VAL A 204 4.61 -0.63 17.57
CA VAL A 204 4.20 -2.04 17.75
C VAL A 204 4.50 -2.50 19.19
N PRO A 205 3.49 -2.59 20.06
CA PRO A 205 3.67 -3.02 21.44
C PRO A 205 4.19 -4.45 21.55
N ASP A 206 5.11 -4.70 22.51
CA ASP A 206 5.70 -6.04 22.74
C ASP A 206 4.66 -7.15 22.95
N ARG A 207 3.48 -6.80 23.48
CA ARG A 207 2.37 -7.75 23.70
C ARG A 207 1.74 -8.29 22.42
N LEU A 208 1.98 -7.67 21.27
CA LEU A 208 1.57 -8.19 19.96
C LEU A 208 2.59 -9.18 19.37
N ALA A 209 3.60 -9.62 20.12
CA ALA A 209 4.54 -10.64 19.65
C ALA A 209 3.80 -11.89 19.15
N GLY A 210 4.12 -12.33 17.94
CA GLY A 210 3.46 -13.45 17.25
C GLY A 210 2.18 -13.06 16.50
N ILE A 211 1.68 -11.83 16.64
CA ILE A 211 0.56 -11.26 15.86
C ILE A 211 1.09 -10.19 14.91
N ALA A 212 1.76 -9.17 15.44
CA ALA A 212 2.38 -8.11 14.66
C ALA A 212 3.85 -8.42 14.39
N VAL A 213 4.32 -8.03 13.20
CA VAL A 213 5.73 -8.12 12.85
C VAL A 213 6.48 -6.96 13.52
N ARG A 214 7.61 -7.27 14.17
CA ARG A 214 8.52 -6.26 14.70
C ARG A 214 9.32 -5.63 13.54
N PRO A 215 9.07 -4.37 13.16
CA PRO A 215 9.59 -3.85 11.89
C PRO A 215 11.13 -3.82 11.82
N SER A 216 11.82 -3.54 12.94
CA SER A 216 13.28 -3.54 12.98
C SER A 216 13.93 -4.86 12.53
N THR A 217 13.23 -5.98 12.70
CA THR A 217 13.74 -7.32 12.31
C THR A 217 13.81 -7.51 10.79
N LEU A 218 13.09 -6.69 10.01
CA LEU A 218 13.06 -6.75 8.55
C LEU A 218 14.25 -6.04 7.91
N ARG A 219 14.92 -5.13 8.64
CA ARG A 219 15.87 -4.17 8.07
C ARG A 219 16.99 -4.82 7.27
N GLY A 220 17.63 -5.84 7.83
CA GLY A 220 18.75 -6.51 7.16
C GLY A 220 18.36 -7.07 5.80
N ARG A 221 17.22 -7.76 5.70
CA ARG A 221 16.75 -8.36 4.44
C ARG A 221 16.36 -7.30 3.42
N VAL A 222 15.74 -6.21 3.86
CA VAL A 222 15.39 -5.09 2.97
C VAL A 222 16.66 -4.41 2.44
N ASP A 223 17.62 -4.11 3.31
CA ASP A 223 18.90 -3.52 2.92
C ASP A 223 19.65 -4.41 1.93
N ASP A 224 19.70 -5.73 2.16
CA ASP A 224 20.36 -6.69 1.27
C ASP A 224 19.73 -6.70 -0.13
N VAL A 225 18.39 -6.67 -0.23
CA VAL A 225 17.67 -6.64 -1.50
C VAL A 225 17.93 -5.31 -2.24
N LEU A 226 17.79 -4.18 -1.54
CA LEU A 226 18.01 -2.86 -2.14
C LEU A 226 19.46 -2.71 -2.62
N ALA A 227 20.44 -3.14 -1.82
CA ALA A 227 21.85 -3.10 -2.19
C ALA A 227 22.14 -3.99 -3.41
N ALA A 228 21.55 -5.18 -3.48
CA ALA A 228 21.70 -6.08 -4.63
C ALA A 228 21.17 -5.43 -5.92
N VAL A 229 19.94 -4.89 -5.89
CA VAL A 229 19.31 -4.25 -7.05
C VAL A 229 20.11 -3.04 -7.54
N LEU A 230 20.55 -2.17 -6.63
CA LEU A 230 21.33 -0.98 -7.01
C LEU A 230 22.72 -1.36 -7.55
N ALA A 231 23.34 -2.42 -7.04
CA ALA A 231 24.65 -2.88 -7.49
C ALA A 231 24.63 -3.45 -8.92
N GLU A 232 23.50 -3.96 -9.42
CA GLU A 232 23.39 -4.49 -10.78
C GLU A 232 23.71 -3.45 -11.86
N GLU A 233 23.44 -2.17 -11.57
CA GLU A 233 23.69 -1.05 -12.48
C GLU A 233 24.69 -0.05 -11.92
N ASP A 234 25.63 -0.48 -11.06
CA ASP A 234 26.67 0.37 -10.44
C ASP A 234 26.11 1.65 -9.78
N VAL A 235 24.96 1.54 -9.11
CA VAL A 235 24.37 2.60 -8.29
C VAL A 235 24.79 2.39 -6.84
N ALA A 236 25.36 3.43 -6.23
CA ALA A 236 25.71 3.38 -4.82
C ALA A 236 24.45 3.47 -3.96
N VAL A 237 24.40 2.71 -2.86
CA VAL A 237 23.37 2.87 -1.83
C VAL A 237 23.49 4.28 -1.22
N PRO A 238 22.41 5.07 -1.17
CA PRO A 238 22.47 6.41 -0.59
C PRO A 238 22.92 6.42 0.87
N THR A 239 23.82 7.33 1.22
CA THR A 239 24.35 7.53 2.60
C THR A 239 23.77 8.78 3.26
N ILE A 240 22.48 9.04 3.05
CA ILE A 240 21.79 10.25 3.51
C ILE A 240 21.21 10.00 4.91
N PRO A 241 21.31 10.96 5.85
CA PRO A 241 20.65 10.84 7.15
C PRO A 241 19.15 10.64 7.02
N GLY A 242 18.59 9.73 7.81
CA GLY A 242 17.16 9.52 7.90
C GLY A 242 16.39 10.76 8.38
N SER A 243 15.16 10.89 7.92
CA SER A 243 14.19 11.89 8.39
C SER A 243 13.75 11.59 9.82
N SER A 244 13.43 12.63 10.60
CA SER A 244 12.78 12.43 11.89
C SER A 244 11.43 11.73 11.73
N ALA A 245 10.70 11.99 10.64
CA ALA A 245 9.38 11.44 10.30
C ALA A 245 8.41 11.32 11.50
N GLY A 246 7.32 10.57 11.40
CA GLY A 246 6.35 10.45 12.49
C GLY A 246 4.92 10.13 12.09
N GLY A 247 4.69 9.67 10.85
CA GLY A 247 3.37 9.36 10.32
C GLY A 247 2.66 8.26 11.13
N ARG A 248 3.42 7.29 11.67
CA ARG A 248 2.89 6.30 12.63
C ARG A 248 2.28 6.91 13.90
N HIS A 249 2.57 8.18 14.19
CA HIS A 249 2.10 8.93 15.35
C HIS A 249 1.16 10.10 14.98
N GLY A 250 0.70 10.18 13.73
CA GLY A 250 -0.18 11.26 13.28
C GLY A 250 0.56 12.57 12.94
N ALA A 251 1.90 12.54 12.87
CA ALA A 251 2.72 13.68 12.45
C ALA A 251 3.18 13.45 11.01
N HIS A 252 2.43 13.96 10.04
CA HIS A 252 2.53 13.57 8.63
C HIS A 252 3.39 14.48 7.76
N HIS A 253 3.74 13.96 6.59
CA HIS A 253 4.38 14.72 5.54
C HIS A 253 3.40 15.79 5.01
N PRO A 254 3.84 17.02 4.68
CA PRO A 254 2.95 18.10 4.21
C PRO A 254 2.11 17.78 2.97
N ALA A 255 2.46 16.72 2.23
CA ALA A 255 1.70 16.26 1.08
C ALA A 255 0.42 15.48 1.44
N LEU A 256 0.29 14.95 2.65
CA LEU A 256 -0.89 14.15 3.03
C LEU A 256 -2.16 14.99 3.08
N GLY A 257 -2.12 16.18 3.67
CA GLY A 257 -3.29 17.05 3.79
C GLY A 257 -4.01 17.34 2.46
N PRO A 258 -3.31 17.81 1.41
CA PRO A 258 -3.87 17.98 0.07
C PRO A 258 -4.43 16.69 -0.54
N LEU A 259 -3.72 15.56 -0.36
CA LEU A 259 -4.16 14.26 -0.87
C LEU A 259 -5.48 13.81 -0.23
N LEU A 260 -5.60 13.94 1.09
CA LEU A 260 -6.84 13.64 1.82
C LEU A 260 -7.97 14.60 1.42
N ALA A 261 -7.67 15.88 1.21
CA ALA A 261 -8.67 16.84 0.75
C ALA A 261 -9.29 16.42 -0.59
N GLU A 262 -8.48 15.93 -1.53
CA GLU A 262 -8.96 15.38 -2.80
C GLU A 262 -9.72 14.07 -2.62
N MET A 263 -9.14 13.10 -1.89
CA MET A 263 -9.72 11.77 -1.68
C MET A 263 -11.08 11.83 -0.97
N GLN A 264 -11.26 12.75 -0.02
CA GLN A 264 -12.43 12.77 0.88
C GLN A 264 -13.51 13.77 0.45
N VAL A 265 -13.27 14.61 -0.57
CA VAL A 265 -14.15 15.76 -0.89
C VAL A 265 -15.60 15.35 -1.16
N LEU A 266 -15.82 14.27 -1.92
CA LEU A 266 -17.16 13.87 -2.32
C LEU A 266 -17.96 13.31 -1.14
N ALA A 267 -17.35 12.42 -0.37
CA ALA A 267 -17.95 11.83 0.84
C ALA A 267 -18.30 12.92 1.86
N ARG A 268 -17.38 13.86 2.12
CA ARG A 268 -17.58 14.95 3.08
C ARG A 268 -18.63 15.96 2.64
N ARG A 269 -18.79 16.17 1.32
CA ARG A 269 -19.81 17.07 0.77
C ARG A 269 -21.22 16.47 0.81
N HIS A 270 -21.34 15.14 0.82
CA HIS A 270 -22.62 14.44 0.82
C HIS A 270 -22.71 13.40 1.96
N PRO A 271 -22.72 13.82 3.24
CA PRO A 271 -22.80 12.89 4.36
C PRO A 271 -24.07 12.02 4.30
N GLY A 272 -23.92 10.71 4.49
CA GLY A 272 -25.03 9.74 4.49
C GLY A 272 -25.47 9.24 3.10
N ALA A 273 -24.79 9.65 2.02
CA ALA A 273 -25.00 9.06 0.70
C ALA A 273 -24.44 7.62 0.63
N THR A 274 -25.05 6.78 -0.20
CA THR A 274 -24.61 5.40 -0.48
C THR A 274 -24.17 5.29 -1.94
N TRP A 275 -23.09 4.55 -2.20
CA TRP A 275 -22.48 4.35 -3.52
C TRP A 275 -22.32 2.87 -3.83
#